data_AF-A0A2T7HAZ3-F1
#
_entry.id   AF-A0A2T7HAZ3-F1
#
_cell.length_a   1.000
_cell.length_b   1.000
_cell.length_c   1.000
_cell.angle_alpha   90.00
_cell.angle_beta   90.00
_cell.angle_gamma   90.00
#
_symmetry.space_group_name_H-M   'P 1'
#
loop_
_entity.id
_entity.type
_entity.pdbx_description
1 polymer ?
#
loop_
_entity_poly.entity_id
_entity_poly.type
_entity_poly.pdbx_seq_one_letter_code
_entity_poly.pdbx_strand_id
1 'polypeptide(L)'
;MELEPGQFEHFVKALLDAMDYEDVQVTKLSGDKGVDVVARVQFGITEITEVVQVKRTESTIGRPKVDELRGALPYHKAIRGTIISLGSFAKGAQEGALFVGAAPITLIDGKRLLELCTKHQVGVKRRPVEIYEIDEAFFREKFSVESEVTEDGTVPLD
;
A
#
# COMPACT_ATOMS: atom_id res chain seq x y z
N MET A 1 -9.90 10.17 6.30
CA MET A 1 -9.08 11.31 5.82
C MET A 1 -10.00 12.25 5.08
N GLU A 2 -10.28 13.42 5.67
CA GLU A 2 -10.91 14.51 4.95
C GLU A 2 -9.81 15.33 4.30
N LEU A 3 -9.57 15.05 3.02
CA LEU A 3 -8.69 15.86 2.17
C LEU A 3 -9.57 16.84 1.38
N GLU A 4 -9.10 18.06 1.16
CA GLU A 4 -9.71 19.01 0.22
C GLU A 4 -9.50 18.54 -1.24
N PRO A 5 -10.29 19.04 -2.20
CA PRO A 5 -10.03 18.83 -3.63
C PRO A 5 -8.58 19.22 -3.99
N GLY A 6 -7.84 18.36 -4.70
CA GLY A 6 -6.43 18.61 -5.06
C GLY A 6 -5.40 18.08 -4.05
N GLN A 7 -5.79 17.87 -2.78
CA GLN A 7 -4.84 17.37 -1.77
C GLN A 7 -4.51 15.88 -1.94
N PHE A 8 -5.39 15.11 -2.57
CA PHE A 8 -5.15 13.69 -2.76
C PHE A 8 -4.11 13.43 -3.86
N GLU A 9 -4.08 14.28 -4.89
CA GLU A 9 -3.06 14.33 -5.94
C GLU A 9 -1.70 14.67 -5.35
N HIS A 10 -1.64 15.64 -4.42
CA HIS A 10 -0.42 15.96 -3.68
C HIS A 10 0.03 14.83 -2.73
N PHE A 11 -0.91 14.10 -2.12
CA PHE A 11 -0.60 12.90 -1.36
C PHE A 11 0.01 11.79 -2.23
N VAL A 12 -0.58 11.55 -3.41
CA VAL A 12 -0.03 10.61 -4.40
C VAL A 12 1.35 11.07 -4.87
N LYS A 13 1.56 12.37 -5.09
CA LYS A 13 2.87 12.94 -5.40
C LYS A 13 3.90 12.59 -4.32
N ALA A 14 3.57 12.82 -3.05
CA ALA A 14 4.47 12.48 -1.92
C ALA A 14 4.76 10.97 -1.82
N LEU A 15 3.78 10.13 -2.15
CA LEU A 15 3.98 8.68 -2.23
C LEU A 15 4.96 8.30 -3.34
N LEU A 16 4.79 8.87 -4.54
CA LEU A 16 5.69 8.62 -5.67
C LEU A 16 7.10 9.12 -5.40
N ASP A 17 7.25 10.31 -4.81
CA ASP A 17 8.57 10.84 -4.38
C ASP A 17 9.27 9.83 -3.43
N ALA A 18 8.53 9.25 -2.47
CA ALA A 18 9.06 8.24 -1.54
C ALA A 18 9.29 6.84 -2.17
N MET A 19 8.86 6.66 -3.41
CA MET A 19 9.07 5.46 -4.23
C MET A 19 10.20 5.66 -5.26
N ASP A 20 11.02 6.70 -5.09
CA ASP A 20 12.15 7.05 -5.96
C ASP A 20 11.72 7.41 -7.39
N TYR A 21 10.50 7.93 -7.56
CA TYR A 21 10.12 8.60 -8.80
C TYR A 21 10.75 10.00 -8.87
N GLU A 22 11.10 10.41 -10.08
CA GLU A 22 11.71 11.69 -10.38
C GLU A 22 10.71 12.62 -11.09
N ASP A 23 10.97 13.92 -11.06
CA ASP A 23 10.15 14.94 -11.76
C ASP A 23 8.64 14.81 -11.54
N VAL A 24 8.21 14.45 -10.32
CA VAL A 24 6.79 14.22 -10.00
C VAL A 24 6.02 15.55 -9.96
N GLN A 25 5.11 15.74 -10.91
CA GLN A 25 4.35 16.97 -11.12
C GLN A 25 2.85 16.70 -11.08
N VAL A 26 2.13 17.41 -10.20
CA VAL A 26 0.67 17.46 -10.20
C VAL A 26 0.20 18.36 -11.35
N THR A 27 -0.70 17.86 -12.18
CA THR A 27 -1.25 18.59 -13.32
C THR A 27 -2.39 19.52 -12.87
N LYS A 28 -2.72 20.50 -13.72
CA LYS A 28 -3.88 21.37 -13.48
C LYS A 28 -5.08 20.80 -14.22
N LEU A 29 -6.23 20.79 -13.55
CA LEU A 29 -7.54 20.28 -14.02
C LEU A 29 -8.00 20.66 -15.46
N SER A 30 -7.37 21.63 -16.11
CA SER A 30 -7.78 22.12 -17.43
C SER A 30 -6.93 21.50 -18.55
N GLY A 31 -7.54 20.62 -19.34
CA GLY A 31 -6.99 20.15 -20.62
C GLY A 31 -6.05 18.94 -20.56
N ASP A 32 -5.82 18.35 -19.38
CA ASP A 32 -4.91 17.21 -19.16
C ASP A 32 -5.52 15.83 -19.45
N LYS A 33 -6.76 15.80 -19.95
CA LYS A 33 -7.50 14.56 -20.28
C LYS A 33 -7.63 13.60 -19.10
N GLY A 34 -7.68 14.15 -17.88
CA GLY A 34 -7.87 13.38 -16.66
C GLY A 34 -6.60 12.70 -16.15
N VAL A 35 -5.42 13.14 -16.61
CA VAL A 35 -4.13 12.84 -15.96
C VAL A 35 -3.98 13.79 -14.79
N ASP A 36 -3.76 13.29 -13.58
CA ASP A 36 -3.67 14.10 -12.36
C ASP A 36 -2.20 14.29 -11.89
N VAL A 37 -1.31 13.36 -12.25
CA VAL A 37 0.13 13.44 -11.96
C VAL A 37 0.94 12.91 -13.14
N VAL A 38 2.07 13.53 -13.44
CA VAL A 38 3.10 13.02 -14.37
C VAL A 38 4.38 12.82 -13.59
N ALA A 39 5.05 11.69 -13.78
CA ALA A 39 6.29 11.37 -13.10
C ALA A 39 7.24 10.60 -14.02
N ARG A 40 8.52 10.57 -13.65
CA ARG A 40 9.53 9.75 -14.30
C ARG A 40 10.04 8.69 -13.34
N VAL A 41 10.47 7.57 -13.87
CA VAL A 41 11.07 6.50 -13.07
C VAL A 41 12.21 5.86 -13.84
N GLN A 42 13.29 5.60 -13.12
CA GLN A 42 14.45 4.92 -13.67
C GLN A 42 14.21 3.40 -13.68
N PHE A 43 14.21 2.80 -14.88
CA PHE A 43 14.14 1.36 -15.06
C PHE A 43 15.45 0.86 -15.66
N GLY A 44 16.34 0.38 -14.78
CA GLY A 44 17.72 0.03 -15.16
C GLY A 44 18.48 1.28 -15.63
N ILE A 45 18.83 1.32 -16.91
CA ILE A 45 19.54 2.46 -17.52
C ILE A 45 18.62 3.40 -18.30
N THR A 46 17.31 3.13 -18.31
CA THR A 46 16.33 3.88 -19.11
C THR A 46 15.39 4.64 -18.19
N GLU A 47 15.22 5.94 -18.44
CA GLU A 47 14.17 6.75 -17.83
C GLU A 47 12.87 6.59 -18.60
N ILE A 48 11.76 6.37 -17.90
CA ILE A 48 10.42 6.27 -18.51
C ILE A 48 9.45 7.26 -17.88
N THR A 49 8.60 7.86 -18.71
CA THR A 49 7.49 8.72 -18.23
C THR A 49 6.27 7.87 -17.93
N GLU A 50 5.67 8.11 -16.77
CA GLU A 50 4.42 7.53 -16.30
C GLU A 50 3.41 8.63 -15.97
N VAL A 51 2.16 8.44 -16.38
CA VAL A 51 1.05 9.29 -15.96
C VAL A 51 0.17 8.58 -14.95
N VAL A 52 -0.37 9.31 -14.00
CA VAL A 52 -1.24 8.78 -12.95
C VAL A 52 -2.54 9.55 -12.96
N GLN A 53 -3.64 8.80 -12.96
CA GLN A 53 -4.96 9.31 -12.68
C GLN A 53 -5.39 8.87 -11.28
N VAL A 54 -5.93 9.81 -10.53
CA VAL A 54 -6.35 9.65 -9.16
C VAL A 54 -7.87 9.78 -9.07
N LYS A 55 -8.50 8.86 -8.36
CA LYS A 55 -9.96 8.85 -8.14
C LYS A 55 -10.27 8.61 -6.67
N ARG A 56 -10.67 9.67 -5.97
CA ARG A 56 -11.11 9.60 -4.58
C ARG A 56 -12.58 9.18 -4.49
N THR A 57 -12.89 8.01 -5.02
CA THR A 57 -14.22 7.41 -4.94
C THR A 57 -14.09 5.99 -4.40
N GLU A 58 -15.09 5.55 -3.63
CA GLU A 58 -15.22 4.15 -3.21
C GLU A 58 -15.97 3.31 -4.25
N SER A 59 -16.48 3.95 -5.32
CA SER A 59 -17.17 3.25 -6.40
C SER A 59 -16.21 2.39 -7.23
N THR A 60 -16.78 1.36 -7.86
CA THR A 60 -16.04 0.48 -8.76
C THR A 60 -15.70 1.21 -10.06
N ILE A 61 -14.42 1.23 -10.44
CA ILE A 61 -13.94 1.79 -11.69
C ILE A 61 -14.07 0.77 -12.83
N GLY A 62 -14.70 1.20 -13.92
CA GLY A 62 -14.93 0.40 -15.12
C GLY A 62 -13.89 0.58 -16.21
N ARG A 63 -13.96 -0.29 -17.23
CA ARG A 63 -13.11 -0.27 -18.43
C ARG A 63 -13.02 1.09 -19.14
N PRO A 64 -14.09 1.90 -19.27
CA PRO A 64 -13.99 3.19 -19.96
C PRO A 64 -12.91 4.11 -19.41
N LYS A 65 -12.69 4.10 -18.09
CA LYS A 65 -11.67 4.95 -17.45
C LYS A 65 -10.24 4.49 -17.78
N VAL A 66 -10.04 3.17 -17.92
CA VAL A 66 -8.77 2.59 -18.38
C VAL A 66 -8.46 3.01 -19.82
N ASP A 67 -9.47 2.95 -20.70
CA ASP A 67 -9.29 3.33 -22.10
C ASP A 67 -9.08 4.84 -22.27
N GLU A 68 -9.77 5.66 -21.49
CA GLU A 68 -9.58 7.12 -21.42
C GLU A 68 -8.14 7.49 -21.03
N LEU A 69 -7.63 6.94 -19.91
CA LEU A 69 -6.25 7.20 -19.49
C LEU A 69 -5.24 6.70 -20.53
N ARG A 70 -5.48 5.53 -21.13
CA ARG A 70 -4.62 5.01 -22.19
C ARG A 70 -4.56 5.96 -23.40
N GLY A 71 -5.70 6.54 -23.77
CA GLY A 71 -5.78 7.55 -24.82
C GLY A 71 -5.02 8.84 -24.50
N ALA A 72 -4.79 9.14 -23.21
CA ALA A 72 -4.02 10.30 -22.77
C ALA A 72 -2.49 10.10 -22.86
N LEU A 73 -1.99 8.85 -22.80
CA LEU A 73 -0.55 8.54 -22.77
C LEU A 73 0.29 9.26 -23.83
N PRO A 74 -0.10 9.29 -25.13
CA PRO A 74 0.71 9.92 -26.17
C PRO A 74 0.90 11.42 -25.98
N TYR A 75 -0.07 12.10 -25.34
CA TYR A 75 -0.02 13.55 -25.09
C TYR A 75 1.01 13.93 -24.03
N HIS A 76 1.40 12.97 -23.19
CA HIS A 76 2.41 13.15 -22.15
C HIS A 76 3.72 12.42 -22.46
N LYS A 77 3.86 11.84 -23.67
CA LYS A 77 5.00 10.97 -24.04
C LYS A 77 5.23 9.83 -23.04
N ALA A 78 4.15 9.35 -22.41
CA ALA A 78 4.19 8.28 -21.44
C ALA A 78 4.04 6.92 -22.13
N ILE A 79 4.76 5.92 -21.64
CA ILE A 79 4.69 4.55 -22.18
C ILE A 79 3.76 3.66 -21.36
N ARG A 80 3.39 4.10 -20.16
CA ARG A 80 2.45 3.43 -19.25
C ARG A 80 1.67 4.45 -18.42
N GLY A 81 0.54 4.01 -17.87
CA GLY A 81 -0.24 4.81 -16.94
C GLY A 81 -0.59 4.02 -15.68
N THR A 82 -1.04 4.74 -14.65
CA THR A 82 -1.56 4.15 -13.41
C THR A 82 -2.88 4.81 -13.03
N ILE A 83 -3.86 4.02 -12.60
CA ILE A 83 -5.08 4.52 -11.96
C ILE A 83 -5.02 4.16 -10.48
N ILE A 84 -5.13 5.16 -9.61
CA ILE A 84 -5.24 5.01 -8.16
C ILE A 84 -6.67 5.32 -7.74
N SER A 85 -7.33 4.38 -7.06
CA SER A 85 -8.69 4.55 -6.53
C SER A 85 -8.80 4.06 -5.09
N LEU A 86 -9.68 4.67 -4.30
CA LEU A 86 -10.05 4.13 -2.98
C LEU A 86 -11.06 2.98 -3.09
N GLY A 87 -11.78 2.91 -4.22
CA GLY A 87 -12.71 1.84 -4.56
C GLY A 87 -12.04 0.64 -5.23
N SER A 88 -12.86 -0.18 -5.87
CA SER A 88 -12.44 -1.41 -6.56
C SER A 88 -12.39 -1.23 -8.09
N PHE A 89 -11.84 -2.21 -8.80
CA PHE A 89 -11.84 -2.24 -10.26
C PHE A 89 -12.71 -3.39 -10.77
N ALA A 90 -13.58 -3.11 -11.74
CA ALA A 90 -14.40 -4.13 -12.37
C ALA A 90 -13.52 -5.12 -13.16
N LYS A 91 -13.99 -6.36 -13.33
CA LYS A 91 -13.28 -7.40 -14.11
C LYS A 91 -12.87 -6.91 -15.50
N GLY A 92 -13.77 -6.24 -16.23
CA GLY A 92 -13.45 -5.69 -17.55
C GLY A 92 -12.38 -4.58 -17.52
N ALA A 93 -12.26 -3.83 -16.41
CA ALA A 93 -11.19 -2.86 -16.23
C ALA A 93 -9.84 -3.56 -16.03
N GLN A 94 -9.81 -4.63 -15.22
CA GLN A 94 -8.61 -5.45 -14.99
C GLN A 94 -8.13 -6.12 -16.27
N GLU A 95 -9.04 -6.73 -17.03
CA GLU A 95 -8.74 -7.32 -18.36
C GLU A 95 -8.23 -6.27 -19.34
N GLY A 96 -8.80 -5.06 -19.28
CA GLY A 96 -8.38 -3.96 -20.13
C GLY A 96 -7.02 -3.40 -19.79
N ALA A 97 -6.69 -3.30 -18.51
CA ALA A 97 -5.43 -2.76 -18.02
C ALA A 97 -4.21 -3.51 -18.58
N LEU A 98 -4.35 -4.82 -18.78
CA LEU A 98 -3.29 -5.73 -19.25
C LEU A 98 -3.55 -6.27 -20.66
N PHE A 99 -4.36 -5.57 -21.47
CA PHE A 99 -4.68 -6.02 -22.82
C PHE A 99 -3.42 -6.09 -23.70
N VAL A 100 -3.18 -7.25 -24.31
CA VAL A 100 -1.99 -7.51 -25.13
C VAL A 100 -1.94 -6.56 -26.33
N GLY A 101 -0.79 -5.92 -26.54
CA GLY A 101 -0.58 -4.96 -27.64
C GLY A 101 -1.06 -3.54 -27.31
N ALA A 102 -1.68 -3.31 -26.16
CA ALA A 102 -1.99 -1.98 -25.66
C ALA A 102 -0.95 -1.54 -24.62
N ALA A 103 -0.76 -0.21 -24.49
CA ALA A 103 0.05 0.33 -23.42
C ALA A 103 -0.54 -0.06 -22.04
N PRO A 104 0.30 -0.54 -21.10
CA PRO A 104 -0.16 -1.08 -19.83
C PRO A 104 -0.69 0.03 -18.92
N ILE A 105 -1.78 -0.28 -18.22
CA ILE A 105 -2.35 0.58 -17.19
C ILE A 105 -2.33 -0.18 -15.86
N THR A 106 -1.51 0.25 -14.91
CA THR A 106 -1.51 -0.32 -13.56
C THR A 106 -2.75 0.14 -12.80
N LEU A 107 -3.38 -0.77 -12.05
CA LEU A 107 -4.53 -0.48 -11.21
C LEU A 107 -4.14 -0.61 -9.74
N ILE A 108 -4.28 0.46 -8.97
CA ILE A 108 -3.99 0.49 -7.53
C ILE A 108 -5.29 0.81 -6.79
N ASP A 109 -5.82 -0.18 -6.09
CA ASP A 109 -6.99 -0.02 -5.23
C ASP A 109 -6.59 0.46 -3.83
N GLY A 110 -7.58 0.73 -2.97
CA GLY A 110 -7.34 1.25 -1.62
C GLY A 110 -6.47 0.33 -0.76
N LYS A 111 -6.58 -1.00 -0.95
CA LYS A 111 -5.76 -1.97 -0.23
C LYS A 111 -4.30 -1.87 -0.68
N ARG A 112 -4.06 -1.90 -1.99
CA ARG A 112 -2.70 -1.80 -2.53
C ARG A 112 -2.06 -0.44 -2.24
N LEU A 113 -2.86 0.64 -2.26
CA LEU A 113 -2.42 1.96 -1.85
C LEU A 113 -1.93 1.95 -0.40
N LEU A 114 -2.69 1.36 0.53
CA LEU A 114 -2.29 1.26 1.94
C LEU A 114 -1.01 0.45 2.14
N GLU A 115 -0.83 -0.63 1.38
CA GLU A 115 0.42 -1.43 1.39
C GLU A 115 1.62 -0.57 0.96
N LEU A 116 1.48 0.22 -0.11
CA LEU A 116 2.53 1.13 -0.58
C LEU A 116 2.84 2.21 0.46
N CYS A 117 1.81 2.84 1.02
CA CYS A 117 1.97 3.83 2.09
C CYS A 117 2.71 3.26 3.29
N THR A 118 2.38 2.02 3.68
CA THR A 118 3.05 1.34 4.80
C THR A 118 4.51 1.03 4.48
N LYS A 119 4.77 0.50 3.29
CA LYS A 119 6.12 0.14 2.83
C LYS A 119 7.05 1.35 2.74
N HIS A 120 6.53 2.46 2.21
CA HIS A 120 7.30 3.69 1.97
C HIS A 120 7.16 4.72 3.11
N GLN A 121 6.47 4.35 4.19
CA GLN A 121 6.24 5.19 5.38
C GLN A 121 5.59 6.56 5.09
N VAL A 122 4.69 6.60 4.11
CA VAL A 122 3.96 7.83 3.72
C VAL A 122 2.58 7.84 4.32
N GLY A 123 2.22 8.91 5.04
CA GLY A 123 0.89 9.09 5.64
C GLY A 123 0.56 8.09 6.77
N VAL A 124 1.53 7.29 7.20
CA VAL A 124 1.38 6.29 8.27
C VAL A 124 2.30 6.64 9.44
N LYS A 125 1.89 6.27 10.66
CA LYS A 125 2.70 6.40 11.87
C LYS A 125 2.77 5.05 12.57
N ARG A 126 3.99 4.51 12.70
CA ARG A 126 4.22 3.32 13.53
C ARG A 126 3.96 3.68 15.00
N ARG A 127 3.08 2.92 15.66
CA ARG A 127 2.92 2.94 17.11
C ARG A 127 3.47 1.63 17.66
N PRO A 128 4.64 1.63 18.33
CA PRO A 128 5.10 0.44 19.03
C PRO A 128 4.11 0.13 20.14
N VAL A 129 3.77 -1.15 20.30
CA VAL A 129 2.99 -1.64 21.43
C VAL A 129 3.92 -2.46 22.31
N GLU A 130 3.89 -2.20 23.61
CA GLU A 130 4.56 -3.03 24.61
C GLU A 130 3.67 -4.24 24.86
N ILE A 131 4.24 -5.43 24.66
CA ILE A 131 3.57 -6.70 24.96
C ILE A 131 4.22 -7.23 26.24
N TYR A 132 3.41 -7.46 27.26
CA TYR A 132 3.83 -8.07 28.51
C TYR A 132 3.45 -9.54 28.47
N GLU A 133 4.40 -10.42 28.77
CA GLU A 133 4.20 -11.86 28.90
C GLU A 133 4.51 -12.29 30.34
N ILE A 134 3.92 -13.41 30.76
CA ILE A 134 4.20 -13.99 32.07
C ILE A 134 5.60 -14.62 32.01
N ASP A 135 6.50 -14.18 32.90
CA ASP A 135 7.80 -14.81 33.08
C ASP A 135 7.67 -16.08 33.91
N GLU A 136 7.42 -17.21 33.25
CA GLU A 136 7.34 -18.50 33.93
C GLU A 136 8.64 -18.92 34.63
N ALA A 137 9.81 -18.43 34.18
CA ALA A 137 11.08 -18.75 34.81
C ALA A 137 11.20 -18.10 36.19
N PHE A 138 10.79 -16.83 36.31
CA PHE A 138 10.66 -16.16 37.60
C PHE A 138 9.81 -16.99 38.58
N PHE A 139 8.65 -17.49 38.12
CA PHE A 139 7.77 -18.26 39.01
C PHE A 139 8.34 -19.63 39.40
N ARG A 140 8.97 -20.33 38.44
CA ARG A 140 9.58 -21.63 38.70
C ARG A 140 10.75 -21.54 39.68
N GLU A 141 11.61 -20.54 39.54
CA GLU A 141 12.77 -20.37 40.43
C GLU A 141 12.39 -19.89 41.83
N LYS A 142 11.37 -19.03 41.94
CA LYS A 142 10.97 -18.42 43.21
C LYS A 142 9.95 -19.23 44.00
N PHE A 143 9.16 -20.07 43.32
CA PHE A 143 8.04 -20.78 43.93
C PHE A 143 8.05 -22.29 43.62
N SER A 144 9.18 -22.86 43.21
CA SER A 144 9.35 -24.32 43.22
C SER A 144 9.20 -24.83 44.65
N VAL A 145 8.10 -25.53 44.90
CA VAL A 145 7.89 -26.25 46.16
C VAL A 145 8.85 -27.44 46.15
N GLU A 146 9.84 -27.43 47.02
CA GLU A 146 10.55 -28.67 47.39
C GLU A 146 9.54 -29.55 48.10
N SER A 147 8.96 -30.50 47.39
CA SER A 147 8.22 -31.60 48.01
C SER A 147 9.24 -32.51 48.69
N GLU A 148 9.44 -32.32 49.99
CA GLU A 148 10.06 -33.33 50.86
C GLU A 148 9.20 -34.60 50.81
N VAL A 149 9.66 -35.60 50.06
CA VAL A 149 9.18 -36.97 50.21
C VAL A 149 9.91 -37.53 51.42
N THR A 150 9.23 -37.57 52.58
CA THR A 150 9.70 -38.34 53.72
C THR A 150 9.36 -39.82 53.48
N GLU A 151 10.32 -40.56 52.92
CA GLU A 151 10.38 -42.00 53.11
C GLU A 151 10.80 -42.27 54.56
N ASP A 152 9.84 -42.50 55.45
CA ASP A 152 10.12 -43.39 56.57
C ASP A 152 8.90 -44.24 56.89
N GLY A 153 8.84 -45.39 56.23
CA GLY A 153 7.93 -46.46 56.55
C GLY A 153 8.41 -47.17 57.80
N THR A 154 7.83 -46.84 58.95
CA THR A 154 7.85 -47.72 60.13
C THR A 154 6.46 -47.81 60.75
N VAL A 155 5.89 -49.02 60.73
CA VAL A 155 4.66 -49.39 61.43
C VAL A 155 5.03 -49.88 62.83
N PRO A 156 4.52 -49.31 63.94
CA PRO A 156 4.58 -49.97 65.23
C PRO A 156 3.45 -50.99 65.34
N LEU A 157 3.83 -52.23 65.67
CA LEU A 157 2.97 -53.29 66.19
C LEU A 157 2.65 -52.99 67.65
N ASP A 158 1.35 -52.82 67.94
CA ASP A 158 0.56 -53.38 69.06
C ASP A 158 -0.65 -52.50 69.40
#